data_AF-A0A5J4RR86-F1
#
_entry.id   AF-A0A5J4RR86-F1
#
_cell.length_a   1.000
_cell.length_b   1.000
_cell.length_c   1.000
_cell.angle_alpha   90.00
_cell.angle_beta   90.00
_cell.angle_gamma   90.00
#
_symmetry.space_group_name_H-M   'P 1'
#
loop_
_entity.id
_entity.type
_entity.pdbx_description
1 polymer ?
#
loop_
_entity_poly.entity_id
_entity_poly.type
_entity_poly.pdbx_seq_one_letter_code
_entity_poly.pdbx_strand_id
1 'polypeptide(L)'
;NFKEEFIWDKGYCTSPLMPISRVHETISIHTKKSGTINKVKVPYLEMKRHDIDSIITDIKRLKTTFKNTKSLDAVLSFLENNKVDYERKHTDKFASSYHKNSFKSANVEACGMRAIRDGMNEKSIIRTDLYPQKTGLENPLTRQKSTKEGDRSVTVMAAMQFGMNEKTIIRQSRDHYNTIHPTQKPVRLLERLLALTTKEGDTVLDPFAGSASAAIACLNLRRDFIGYEIDKEYYEISNERINKNRRIQTHSLKKENNQIM
;
A
#
# COMPACT_ATOMS: atom_id res chain seq x y z
N ASN A 1 14.57 19.03 9.03
CA ASN A 1 14.66 17.67 8.47
C ASN A 1 13.28 17.05 8.54
N PHE A 2 12.75 16.56 7.42
CA PHE A 2 11.48 15.84 7.39
C PHE A 2 11.73 14.33 7.45
N LYS A 3 10.96 13.62 8.29
CA LYS A 3 10.96 12.17 8.48
C LYS A 3 9.51 11.69 8.42
N GLU A 4 9.25 10.64 7.65
CA GLU A 4 7.97 9.91 7.66
C GLU A 4 8.24 8.44 7.99
N GLU A 5 7.27 7.75 8.61
CA GLU A 5 7.38 6.32 8.92
C GLU A 5 6.19 5.52 8.39
N PHE A 6 6.48 4.52 7.57
CA PHE A 6 5.49 3.65 6.96
C PHE A 6 5.59 2.24 7.53
N ILE A 7 4.43 1.59 7.74
CA ILE A 7 4.38 0.22 8.22
C ILE A 7 4.13 -0.70 7.03
N TRP A 8 5.17 -1.38 6.54
CA TRP A 8 5.03 -2.40 5.52
C TRP A 8 4.46 -3.69 6.14
N ASP A 9 3.23 -4.04 5.79
CA ASP A 9 2.62 -5.35 6.06
C ASP A 9 3.01 -6.33 4.94
N LYS A 10 3.81 -7.35 5.27
CA LYS A 10 4.28 -8.39 4.33
C LYS A 10 3.20 -9.38 3.93
N GLY A 11 2.03 -9.33 4.57
CA GLY A 11 0.93 -10.26 4.40
C GLY A 11 1.06 -11.56 5.20
N TYR A 12 2.30 -12.04 5.36
CA TYR A 12 2.65 -13.35 5.92
C TYR A 12 3.95 -13.30 6.77
N CYS A 13 4.41 -14.47 7.21
CA CYS A 13 5.70 -14.66 7.86
C CYS A 13 6.82 -15.04 6.89
N THR A 14 8.05 -14.67 7.25
CA THR A 14 9.26 -15.39 6.85
C THR A 14 9.30 -16.78 7.48
N SER A 15 9.06 -16.88 8.79
CA SER A 15 8.91 -18.16 9.51
C SER A 15 7.88 -18.07 10.64
N PRO A 16 7.19 -19.18 10.97
CA PRO A 16 6.44 -19.38 12.21
C PRO A 16 7.23 -19.39 13.50
N LEU A 17 8.36 -20.12 13.50
CA LEU A 17 8.97 -20.67 14.71
C LEU A 17 9.73 -19.59 15.47
N MET A 18 9.74 -18.36 14.94
CA MET A 18 10.17 -17.17 15.65
C MET A 18 9.23 -16.90 16.83
N PRO A 19 9.74 -16.76 18.07
CA PRO A 19 8.94 -16.49 19.26
C PRO A 19 7.99 -15.29 19.14
N ILE A 20 8.33 -14.29 18.32
CA ILE A 20 7.41 -13.23 17.91
C ILE A 20 7.16 -13.22 16.40
N SER A 21 5.88 -13.32 16.06
CA SER A 21 5.39 -13.42 14.69
C SER A 21 5.30 -12.03 14.00
N ARG A 22 6.44 -11.41 13.72
CA ARG A 22 6.56 -10.08 13.06
C ARG A 22 6.06 -10.06 11.60
N VAL A 23 4.81 -9.65 11.33
CA VAL A 23 4.25 -9.51 9.94
C VAL A 23 4.74 -8.25 9.23
N HIS A 24 5.28 -7.31 9.98
CA HIS A 24 5.55 -5.96 9.49
C HIS A 24 7.01 -5.56 9.61
N GLU A 25 7.38 -4.52 8.87
CA GLU A 25 8.65 -3.81 8.96
C GLU A 25 8.34 -2.31 8.92
N THR A 26 8.93 -1.53 9.82
CA THR A 26 8.87 -0.06 9.75
C THR A 26 9.89 0.40 8.71
N ILE A 27 9.47 1.27 7.79
CA ILE A 27 10.34 1.90 6.81
C ILE A 27 10.28 3.41 7.06
N SER A 28 11.37 3.94 7.62
CA SER A 28 11.53 5.36 7.93
C SER A 28 12.22 6.07 6.77
N ILE A 29 11.58 7.06 6.17
CA ILE A 29 12.17 7.85 5.07
C ILE A 29 12.56 9.22 5.59
N HIS A 30 13.84 9.57 5.41
CA HIS A 30 14.44 10.82 5.86
C HIS A 30 14.81 11.68 4.64
N THR A 31 14.48 12.97 4.67
CA THR A 31 14.83 13.91 3.60
C THR A 31 15.72 15.04 4.12
N LYS A 32 16.72 15.39 3.31
CA LYS A 32 17.56 16.58 3.50
C LYS A 32 16.73 17.81 3.09
N LYS A 33 16.74 18.88 3.89
CA LYS A 33 15.83 20.05 3.79
C LYS A 33 14.38 19.72 4.24
N SER A 34 13.39 20.20 3.51
CA SER A 34 11.94 20.18 3.81
C SER A 34 11.18 19.27 2.83
N GLY A 35 11.14 17.97 3.13
CA GLY A 35 10.26 17.03 2.43
C GLY A 35 8.77 17.27 2.71
N THR A 36 7.92 16.74 1.84
CA THR A 36 6.46 16.83 1.91
C THR A 36 5.84 15.54 1.35
N ILE A 37 4.73 15.06 1.91
CA ILE A 37 4.00 13.93 1.32
C ILE A 37 3.26 14.36 0.05
N ASN A 38 3.65 13.78 -1.07
CA ASN A 38 3.01 13.92 -2.37
C ASN A 38 1.64 13.23 -2.36
N LYS A 39 0.65 13.83 -3.04
CA LYS A 39 -0.70 13.26 -3.21
C LYS A 39 -0.71 12.19 -4.31
N VAL A 40 -0.15 11.02 -4.01
CA VAL A 40 -0.11 9.86 -4.93
C VAL A 40 -1.42 9.06 -4.88
N LYS A 41 -1.78 8.49 -6.01
CA LYS A 41 -2.91 7.58 -6.19
C LYS A 41 -2.45 6.18 -6.56
N VAL A 42 -3.04 5.18 -5.92
CA VAL A 42 -2.88 3.75 -6.26
C VAL A 42 -4.13 3.29 -7.02
N PRO A 43 -4.00 2.59 -8.16
CA PRO A 43 -5.16 2.04 -8.87
C PRO A 43 -6.08 1.22 -7.96
N TYR A 44 -7.39 1.36 -8.12
CA TYR A 44 -8.40 0.74 -7.25
C TYR A 44 -8.17 -0.76 -7.03
N LEU A 45 -7.93 -1.50 -8.12
CA LEU A 45 -7.68 -2.94 -8.08
C LEU A 45 -6.38 -3.29 -7.35
N GLU A 46 -5.32 -2.49 -7.47
CA GLU A 46 -4.05 -2.69 -6.77
C GLU A 46 -4.13 -2.33 -5.27
N MET A 47 -5.03 -1.42 -4.88
CA MET A 47 -5.34 -1.14 -3.48
C MET A 47 -6.24 -2.22 -2.86
N LYS A 48 -7.15 -2.82 -3.65
CA LYS A 48 -8.10 -3.85 -3.20
C LYS A 48 -7.55 -5.28 -3.22
N ARG A 49 -6.59 -5.63 -4.08
CA ARG A 49 -5.81 -6.89 -4.03
C ARG A 49 -6.64 -8.17 -3.88
N HIS A 50 -7.72 -8.28 -4.66
CA HIS A 50 -8.65 -9.41 -4.62
C HIS A 50 -9.36 -9.61 -3.26
N ASP A 51 -9.50 -8.55 -2.45
CA ASP A 51 -10.48 -8.45 -1.36
C ASP A 51 -11.90 -8.41 -1.95
N ILE A 52 -12.42 -9.59 -2.29
CA ILE A 52 -13.71 -9.77 -2.95
C ILE A 52 -14.85 -9.22 -2.07
N ASP A 53 -14.80 -9.38 -0.75
CA ASP A 53 -15.82 -8.85 0.16
C ASP A 53 -15.88 -7.32 0.19
N SER A 54 -14.73 -6.65 0.17
CA SER A 54 -14.63 -5.19 0.08
C SER A 54 -15.02 -4.66 -1.31
N ILE A 55 -14.79 -5.44 -2.38
CA ILE A 55 -15.29 -5.12 -3.73
C ILE A 55 -16.81 -5.34 -3.82
N ILE A 56 -17.33 -6.45 -3.30
CA ILE A 56 -18.77 -6.73 -3.18
C ILE A 56 -19.46 -5.67 -2.33
N THR A 57 -18.82 -5.16 -1.28
CA THR A 57 -19.35 -4.06 -0.46
C THR A 57 -19.47 -2.76 -1.25
N ASP A 58 -18.49 -2.44 -2.11
CA ASP A 58 -18.58 -1.29 -3.01
C ASP A 58 -19.62 -1.49 -4.12
N ILE A 59 -19.73 -2.69 -4.69
CA ILE A 59 -20.81 -3.05 -5.64
C ILE A 59 -22.19 -2.97 -4.97
N LYS A 60 -22.33 -3.38 -3.70
CA LYS A 60 -23.57 -3.23 -2.91
C LYS A 60 -23.93 -1.75 -2.68
N ARG A 61 -22.94 -0.87 -2.47
CA ARG A 61 -23.14 0.59 -2.40
C ARG A 61 -23.65 1.12 -3.74
N LEU A 62 -23.01 0.76 -4.86
CA LEU A 62 -23.48 1.14 -6.20
C LEU A 62 -24.90 0.58 -6.49
N LYS A 63 -25.23 -0.63 -6.03
CA LYS A 63 -26.59 -1.20 -6.14
C LYS A 63 -27.65 -0.40 -5.36
N THR A 64 -27.27 0.30 -4.28
CA THR A 64 -28.19 1.23 -3.60
C THR A 64 -28.35 2.57 -4.32
N THR A 65 -27.33 3.02 -5.07
CA THR A 65 -27.38 4.22 -5.93
C THR A 65 -28.50 4.12 -6.97
N PHE A 66 -28.59 2.99 -7.70
CA PHE A 66 -29.63 2.75 -8.71
C PHE A 66 -31.07 2.64 -8.16
N LYS A 67 -31.27 2.83 -6.83
CA LYS A 67 -32.59 2.94 -6.19
C LYS A 67 -32.88 4.34 -5.61
N ASN A 68 -31.91 5.25 -5.59
CA ASN A 68 -32.04 6.59 -5.04
C ASN A 68 -31.68 7.61 -6.11
N THR A 69 -32.69 8.28 -6.68
CA THR A 69 -32.53 9.26 -7.77
C THR A 69 -31.42 10.27 -7.46
N LYS A 70 -31.47 10.93 -6.29
CA LYS A 70 -30.45 11.91 -5.89
C LYS A 70 -29.00 11.37 -5.93
N SER A 71 -28.79 10.11 -5.56
CA SER A 71 -27.46 9.48 -5.62
C SER A 71 -27.10 9.05 -7.05
N LEU A 72 -28.08 8.67 -7.86
CA LEU A 72 -27.90 8.33 -9.27
C LEU A 72 -27.53 9.57 -10.11
N ASP A 73 -28.27 10.66 -9.93
CA ASP A 73 -28.04 11.96 -10.58
C ASP A 73 -26.65 12.51 -10.22
N ALA A 74 -26.24 12.37 -8.95
CA ALA A 74 -24.90 12.74 -8.49
C ALA A 74 -23.79 11.89 -9.12
N VAL A 75 -24.02 10.59 -9.34
CA VAL A 75 -23.09 9.70 -10.06
C VAL A 75 -23.04 10.01 -11.55
N LEU A 76 -24.18 10.31 -12.18
CA LEU A 76 -24.24 10.70 -13.59
C LEU A 76 -23.50 12.02 -13.83
N SER A 77 -23.81 13.05 -13.04
CA SER A 77 -23.11 14.35 -13.03
C SER A 77 -21.59 14.18 -12.86
N PHE A 78 -21.15 13.28 -11.98
CA PHE A 78 -19.74 12.96 -11.82
C PHE A 78 -19.13 12.26 -13.06
N LEU A 79 -19.81 11.28 -13.65
CA LEU A 79 -19.29 10.56 -14.82
C LEU A 79 -19.24 11.43 -16.09
N GLU A 80 -20.19 12.33 -16.28
CA GLU A 80 -20.28 13.24 -17.42
C GLU A 80 -19.36 14.46 -17.27
N ASN A 81 -19.30 15.07 -16.08
CA ASN A 81 -18.68 16.39 -15.87
C ASN A 81 -17.46 16.35 -14.92
N ASN A 82 -17.05 15.17 -14.45
CA ASN A 82 -15.98 14.98 -13.44
C ASN A 82 -16.15 15.84 -12.17
N LYS A 83 -17.41 16.15 -11.82
CA LYS A 83 -17.77 17.08 -10.76
C LYS A 83 -18.32 16.34 -9.55
N VAL A 84 -17.74 16.58 -8.37
CA VAL A 84 -18.24 16.06 -7.10
C VAL A 84 -18.92 17.20 -6.34
N ASP A 85 -20.25 17.18 -6.30
CA ASP A 85 -21.03 18.10 -5.49
C ASP A 85 -21.03 17.68 -4.01
N TYR A 86 -20.86 18.66 -3.13
CA TYR A 86 -20.69 18.46 -1.69
C TYR A 86 -21.70 19.30 -0.91
N GLU A 87 -22.69 18.65 -0.28
CA GLU A 87 -23.62 19.35 0.61
C GLU A 87 -22.94 19.69 1.94
N ARG A 88 -23.03 20.96 2.36
CA ARG A 88 -22.63 21.38 3.71
C ARG A 88 -23.73 21.03 4.72
N LYS A 89 -23.73 19.79 5.20
CA LYS A 89 -24.52 19.42 6.38
C LYS A 89 -23.92 20.03 7.64
N HIS A 90 -24.69 20.87 8.32
CA HIS A 90 -24.47 21.16 9.74
C HIS A 90 -25.24 20.09 10.54
N THR A 91 -24.54 19.02 10.92
CA THR A 91 -25.11 17.89 11.69
C THR A 91 -24.12 17.47 12.78
N ASP A 92 -24.62 17.29 13.99
CA ASP A 92 -23.79 17.08 15.18
C ASP A 92 -23.07 15.72 15.21
N LYS A 93 -21.85 15.78 15.78
CA LYS A 93 -21.25 14.78 16.67
C LYS A 93 -21.33 13.29 16.27
N PHE A 94 -20.35 12.92 15.45
CA PHE A 94 -19.64 11.63 15.43
C PHE A 94 -20.27 10.44 14.67
N ALA A 95 -19.41 9.77 13.89
CA ALA A 95 -19.59 8.42 13.37
C ALA A 95 -18.21 7.75 13.28
N SER A 96 -18.12 6.45 13.57
CA SER A 96 -16.85 5.69 13.64
C SER A 96 -16.97 4.32 12.97
N SER A 97 -15.84 3.71 12.60
CA SER A 97 -15.79 2.41 11.92
C SER A 97 -14.46 1.68 12.17
N TYR A 98 -14.48 0.34 12.12
CA TYR A 98 -13.40 -0.55 12.56
C TYR A 98 -12.89 -1.47 11.43
N HIS A 99 -11.67 -1.99 11.57
CA HIS A 99 -11.09 -3.05 10.73
C HIS A 99 -10.26 -4.03 11.57
N LYS A 100 -10.12 -5.28 11.09
CA LYS A 100 -9.25 -6.34 11.64
C LYS A 100 -8.24 -6.79 10.56
N ASN A 101 -6.99 -7.08 10.95
CA ASN A 101 -5.97 -7.85 10.18
C ASN A 101 -5.61 -9.08 11.06
N SER A 102 -4.64 -9.98 10.85
CA SER A 102 -3.62 -10.33 9.82
C SER A 102 -3.28 -11.83 10.02
N PHE A 103 -2.43 -12.45 9.20
CA PHE A 103 -2.09 -13.88 9.34
C PHE A 103 -0.58 -14.18 9.24
N LYS A 104 -0.18 -15.35 9.76
CA LYS A 104 1.12 -16.01 9.61
C LYS A 104 0.97 -17.52 9.67
N SER A 105 1.64 -18.23 8.79
CA SER A 105 1.67 -19.69 8.67
C SER A 105 2.77 -20.32 9.52
N ALA A 106 2.76 -21.65 9.64
CA ALA A 106 3.94 -22.41 10.01
C ALA A 106 4.47 -23.29 8.87
N ASN A 107 5.51 -24.10 9.14
CA ASN A 107 6.10 -25.00 8.15
C ASN A 107 4.98 -25.90 7.63
N VAL A 108 4.75 -25.87 6.33
CA VAL A 108 3.38 -25.71 5.79
C VAL A 108 2.45 -26.87 6.18
N GLU A 109 2.97 -28.09 6.09
CA GLU A 109 2.27 -29.34 6.31
C GLU A 109 2.02 -29.57 7.81
N ALA A 110 3.08 -29.45 8.62
CA ALA A 110 3.02 -29.59 10.07
C ALA A 110 2.18 -28.47 10.73
N CYS A 111 2.11 -27.30 10.10
CA CYS A 111 1.20 -26.23 10.50
C CYS A 111 -0.26 -26.61 10.31
N GLY A 112 -0.61 -27.17 9.14
CA GLY A 112 -1.98 -27.50 8.79
C GLY A 112 -2.57 -28.44 9.82
N MET A 113 -1.88 -29.56 10.07
CA MET A 113 -2.32 -30.57 11.05
C MET A 113 -2.44 -30.00 12.47
N ARG A 114 -1.48 -29.16 12.92
CA ARG A 114 -1.56 -28.57 14.26
C ARG A 114 -2.65 -27.50 14.38
N ALA A 115 -2.90 -26.72 13.33
CA ALA A 115 -3.96 -25.71 13.32
C ALA A 115 -5.38 -26.31 13.27
N ILE A 116 -5.55 -27.47 12.61
CA ILE A 116 -6.80 -28.24 12.61
C ILE A 116 -7.08 -28.81 14.02
N ARG A 117 -6.03 -29.20 14.75
CA ARG A 117 -6.14 -29.82 16.09
C ARG A 117 -6.28 -28.80 17.24
N ASP A 118 -5.43 -27.77 17.25
CA ASP A 118 -5.23 -26.87 18.40
C ASP A 118 -5.77 -25.45 18.18
N GLY A 119 -6.25 -25.12 16.97
CA GLY A 119 -6.62 -23.76 16.58
C GLY A 119 -5.42 -22.87 16.22
N MET A 120 -5.61 -21.54 16.27
CA MET A 120 -4.59 -20.57 15.84
C MET A 120 -4.54 -19.29 16.68
N ASN A 121 -3.36 -18.98 17.23
CA ASN A 121 -3.08 -17.74 17.96
C ASN A 121 -3.22 -16.47 17.10
N GLU A 122 -3.35 -15.32 17.76
CA GLU A 122 -3.36 -14.01 17.11
C GLU A 122 -2.05 -13.68 16.38
N LYS A 123 -2.19 -12.96 15.26
CA LYS A 123 -1.17 -12.69 14.23
C LYS A 123 -1.20 -11.20 13.87
N SER A 124 -0.75 -10.38 14.82
CA SER A 124 -1.07 -8.94 14.98
C SER A 124 -0.54 -7.98 13.90
N ILE A 125 -1.36 -6.97 13.57
CA ILE A 125 -0.87 -5.58 13.37
C ILE A 125 -1.85 -4.48 13.84
N ILE A 126 -3.07 -4.74 14.31
CA ILE A 126 -3.41 -5.62 15.45
C ILE A 126 -4.57 -6.58 15.09
N ARG A 127 -4.57 -7.78 15.69
CA ARG A 127 -5.74 -8.68 15.70
C ARG A 127 -6.57 -8.37 16.96
N THR A 128 -7.88 -8.57 16.85
CA THR A 128 -8.83 -8.55 17.98
C THR A 128 -9.92 -9.61 17.72
N ASP A 129 -9.54 -10.74 17.13
CA ASP A 129 -10.48 -11.71 16.57
C ASP A 129 -10.83 -12.88 17.49
N LEU A 130 -10.26 -12.94 18.70
CA LEU A 130 -10.66 -13.87 19.75
C LEU A 130 -11.19 -13.23 21.06
N TYR A 131 -11.21 -11.90 21.18
CA TYR A 131 -11.69 -11.24 22.41
C TYR A 131 -13.11 -10.66 22.27
N PRO A 132 -14.12 -11.23 22.97
CA PRO A 132 -15.28 -10.47 23.41
C PRO A 132 -14.87 -9.62 24.63
N GLN A 133 -14.24 -8.47 24.41
CA GLN A 133 -13.85 -7.59 25.52
C GLN A 133 -15.10 -7.00 26.20
N LYS A 134 -15.43 -7.53 27.37
CA LYS A 134 -16.11 -6.74 28.40
C LYS A 134 -15.12 -5.69 28.95
N THR A 135 -15.66 -4.52 29.28
CA THR A 135 -15.07 -3.45 30.12
C THR A 135 -13.70 -2.89 29.73
N GLY A 136 -13.71 -1.64 29.22
CA GLY A 136 -12.88 -0.57 29.79
C GLY A 136 -11.49 -0.30 29.20
N LEU A 137 -11.43 0.54 28.15
CA LEU A 137 -10.28 1.40 27.86
C LEU A 137 -10.80 2.75 27.33
N GLU A 138 -10.25 3.86 27.83
CA GLU A 138 -10.76 5.21 27.57
C GLU A 138 -10.07 5.90 26.38
N ASN A 139 -10.86 6.32 25.39
CA ASN A 139 -10.60 7.32 24.33
C ASN A 139 -9.17 7.51 23.76
N PRO A 140 -9.00 7.19 22.46
CA PRO A 140 -8.15 7.95 21.55
C PRO A 140 -8.96 8.55 20.38
N LEU A 141 -9.61 9.71 20.61
CA LEU A 141 -10.43 10.41 19.60
C LEU A 141 -9.68 11.53 18.88
N THR A 142 -9.40 11.36 17.58
CA THR A 142 -8.85 12.43 16.72
C THR A 142 -9.97 13.18 15.99
N ARG A 143 -10.01 14.52 16.13
CA ARG A 143 -11.15 15.37 15.76
C ARG A 143 -10.85 16.29 14.56
N GLN A 144 -11.55 16.12 13.43
CA GLN A 144 -11.69 17.17 12.42
C GLN A 144 -12.94 18.03 12.67
N LYS A 145 -12.92 19.28 12.17
CA LYS A 145 -13.91 20.32 12.54
C LYS A 145 -15.17 20.38 11.66
N SER A 146 -15.13 19.82 10.44
CA SER A 146 -16.31 19.60 9.59
C SER A 146 -15.96 18.60 8.48
N THR A 147 -16.84 17.62 8.24
CA THR A 147 -16.69 16.66 7.13
C THR A 147 -17.59 17.09 5.99
N LYS A 148 -17.05 17.26 4.78
CA LYS A 148 -17.89 17.36 3.58
C LYS A 148 -18.48 15.98 3.27
N GLU A 149 -19.76 15.75 3.55
CA GLU A 149 -20.42 14.51 3.13
C GLU A 149 -20.81 14.62 1.64
N GLY A 150 -19.89 14.22 0.77
CA GLY A 150 -20.21 13.90 -0.62
C GLY A 150 -20.90 12.54 -0.72
N ASP A 151 -21.57 12.26 -1.84
CA ASP A 151 -22.24 10.97 -2.03
C ASP A 151 -21.22 9.81 -1.99
N ARG A 152 -21.56 8.76 -1.24
CA ARG A 152 -20.67 7.62 -0.99
C ARG A 152 -20.45 6.78 -2.25
N SER A 153 -21.40 6.80 -3.19
CA SER A 153 -21.35 6.15 -4.49
C SER A 153 -20.47 6.91 -5.47
N VAL A 154 -20.59 8.25 -5.50
CA VAL A 154 -19.66 9.13 -6.23
C VAL A 154 -18.24 8.93 -5.71
N THR A 155 -18.07 8.78 -4.41
CA THR A 155 -16.77 8.49 -3.78
C THR A 155 -16.21 7.11 -4.21
N VAL A 156 -17.06 6.10 -4.40
CA VAL A 156 -16.66 4.79 -4.97
C VAL A 156 -16.28 4.91 -6.44
N MET A 157 -17.08 5.59 -7.28
CA MET A 157 -16.76 5.79 -8.69
C MET A 157 -15.45 6.59 -8.89
N ALA A 158 -15.27 7.68 -8.14
CA ALA A 158 -14.02 8.45 -8.15
C ALA A 158 -12.82 7.64 -7.66
N ALA A 159 -13.02 6.72 -6.70
CA ALA A 159 -11.97 5.80 -6.26
C ALA A 159 -11.64 4.74 -7.33
N MET A 160 -12.62 4.28 -8.12
CA MET A 160 -12.41 3.37 -9.25
C MET A 160 -11.68 4.06 -10.41
N GLN A 161 -12.07 5.29 -10.76
CA GLN A 161 -11.53 6.06 -11.89
C GLN A 161 -10.14 6.67 -11.59
N PHE A 162 -9.96 7.31 -10.43
CA PHE A 162 -8.74 8.05 -10.07
C PHE A 162 -7.90 7.36 -8.99
N GLY A 163 -8.27 6.16 -8.57
CA GLY A 163 -7.55 5.41 -7.55
C GLY A 163 -7.71 5.96 -6.12
N MET A 164 -7.13 5.20 -5.20
CA MET A 164 -7.19 5.45 -3.76
C MET A 164 -5.91 6.10 -3.26
N ASN A 165 -6.00 6.88 -2.19
CA ASN A 165 -4.81 7.38 -1.50
C ASN A 165 -4.11 6.22 -0.78
N GLU A 166 -2.82 6.38 -0.50
CA GLU A 166 -2.08 5.42 0.30
C GLU A 166 -2.53 5.37 1.77
N LYS A 167 -2.22 4.24 2.42
CA LYS A 167 -2.50 3.98 3.84
C LYS A 167 -1.19 4.02 4.63
N THR A 168 -1.25 4.37 5.91
CA THR A 168 -0.10 4.30 6.84
C THR A 168 0.45 2.88 7.01
N ILE A 169 -0.43 1.88 6.89
CA ILE A 169 -0.08 0.46 6.78
C ILE A 169 -0.17 0.06 5.30
N ILE A 170 0.98 -0.14 4.66
CA ILE A 170 1.10 -0.52 3.26
C ILE A 170 1.23 -2.05 3.18
N ARG A 171 0.15 -2.73 2.81
CA ARG A 171 0.18 -4.18 2.53
C ARG A 171 0.82 -4.44 1.16
N GLN A 172 1.88 -5.22 1.15
CA GLN A 172 2.55 -5.71 -0.07
C GLN A 172 3.17 -7.07 0.22
N SER A 173 2.72 -8.10 -0.49
CA SER A 173 3.34 -9.44 -0.46
C SER A 173 4.80 -9.36 -0.89
N ARG A 174 5.65 -10.18 -0.25
CA ARG A 174 6.99 -10.46 -0.74
C ARG A 174 6.91 -11.30 -2.03
N ASP A 175 7.85 -11.08 -2.93
CA ASP A 175 8.25 -12.14 -3.87
C ASP A 175 9.05 -13.17 -3.06
N HIS A 176 8.82 -14.46 -3.33
CA HIS A 176 9.41 -15.58 -2.60
C HIS A 176 10.14 -16.58 -3.53
N TYR A 177 9.96 -16.47 -4.84
CA TYR A 177 10.47 -17.44 -5.82
C TYR A 177 11.51 -16.84 -6.77
N ASN A 178 11.64 -15.50 -6.78
CA ASN A 178 12.55 -14.76 -7.67
C ASN A 178 13.43 -13.74 -6.88
N THR A 179 13.85 -14.12 -5.67
CA THR A 179 14.64 -13.28 -4.77
C THR A 179 16.15 -13.53 -4.91
N ILE A 180 16.91 -12.46 -5.15
CA ILE A 180 18.38 -12.46 -5.11
C ILE A 180 18.88 -12.41 -3.66
N HIS A 181 18.16 -11.72 -2.76
CA HIS A 181 18.56 -11.54 -1.36
C HIS A 181 17.48 -12.05 -0.39
N PRO A 182 17.81 -12.73 0.73
CA PRO A 182 16.81 -13.31 1.65
C PRO A 182 15.89 -12.27 2.33
N THR A 183 16.28 -11.00 2.36
CA THR A 183 15.44 -9.88 2.84
C THR A 183 15.03 -8.90 1.74
N GLN A 184 15.08 -9.32 0.46
CA GLN A 184 14.70 -8.52 -0.71
C GLN A 184 13.32 -7.86 -0.52
N LYS A 185 13.32 -6.53 -0.50
CA LYS A 185 12.09 -5.73 -0.47
C LYS A 185 11.45 -5.73 -1.87
N PRO A 186 10.11 -5.86 -2.01
CA PRO A 186 9.44 -5.77 -3.30
C PRO A 186 9.66 -4.40 -3.95
N VAL A 187 10.03 -4.38 -5.24
CA VAL A 187 10.24 -3.13 -5.99
C VAL A 187 8.99 -2.24 -5.92
N ARG A 188 7.80 -2.83 -6.10
CA ARG A 188 6.51 -2.11 -6.04
C ARG A 188 6.22 -1.44 -4.70
N LEU A 189 6.73 -1.97 -3.58
CA LEU A 189 6.64 -1.29 -2.28
C LEU A 189 7.44 0.00 -2.29
N LEU A 190 8.68 -0.09 -2.77
CA LEU A 190 9.63 1.03 -2.78
C LEU A 190 9.21 2.09 -3.79
N GLU A 191 8.64 1.70 -4.94
CA GLU A 191 8.00 2.65 -5.87
C GLU A 191 6.90 3.48 -5.19
N ARG A 192 5.96 2.80 -4.51
CA ARG A 192 4.83 3.46 -3.84
C ARG A 192 5.32 4.42 -2.75
N LEU A 193 6.30 4.00 -1.96
CA LEU A 193 6.93 4.82 -0.93
C LEU A 193 7.71 6.02 -1.51
N LEU A 194 8.55 5.81 -2.51
CA LEU A 194 9.33 6.87 -3.14
C LEU A 194 8.43 7.87 -3.88
N ALA A 195 7.34 7.43 -4.51
CA ALA A 195 6.36 8.34 -5.10
C ALA A 195 5.74 9.28 -4.05
N LEU A 196 5.48 8.79 -2.82
CA LEU A 196 4.96 9.61 -1.72
C LEU A 196 5.97 10.65 -1.22
N THR A 197 7.28 10.37 -1.26
CA THR A 197 8.30 11.19 -0.56
C THR A 197 9.31 11.90 -1.48
N THR A 198 9.33 11.60 -2.78
CA THR A 198 10.31 12.13 -3.76
C THR A 198 9.63 12.51 -5.07
N LYS A 199 10.30 13.31 -5.90
CA LYS A 199 9.91 13.74 -7.24
C LYS A 199 10.85 13.17 -8.30
N GLU A 200 10.48 13.29 -9.58
CA GLU A 200 11.37 12.99 -10.70
C GLU A 200 12.64 13.86 -10.61
N GLY A 201 13.81 13.25 -10.80
CA GLY A 201 15.11 13.91 -10.58
C GLY A 201 15.61 14.02 -9.13
N ASP A 202 14.85 13.59 -8.11
CA ASP A 202 15.40 13.51 -6.74
C ASP A 202 16.40 12.34 -6.63
N THR A 203 17.47 12.52 -5.85
CA THR A 203 18.44 11.47 -5.52
C THR A 203 18.05 10.72 -4.24
N VAL A 204 17.99 9.40 -4.33
CA VAL A 204 17.72 8.48 -3.21
C VAL A 204 19.02 7.82 -2.74
N LEU A 205 19.22 7.72 -1.42
CA LEU A 205 20.33 6.99 -0.81
C LEU A 205 19.79 5.74 -0.08
N ASP A 206 20.31 4.56 -0.42
CA ASP A 206 20.11 3.33 0.35
C ASP A 206 21.48 2.77 0.82
N PRO A 207 21.84 2.94 2.10
CA PRO A 207 23.13 2.46 2.62
C PRO A 207 23.18 0.94 2.85
N PHE A 208 22.08 0.22 2.64
CA PHE A 208 21.98 -1.24 2.83
C PHE A 208 21.20 -1.86 1.66
N ALA A 209 21.71 -1.66 0.45
CA ALA A 209 20.97 -1.92 -0.79
C ALA A 209 20.56 -3.40 -0.98
N GLY A 210 21.37 -4.36 -0.51
CA GLY A 210 21.18 -5.79 -0.73
C GLY A 210 21.01 -6.08 -2.22
N SER A 211 19.90 -6.74 -2.56
CA SER A 211 19.36 -6.92 -3.93
C SER A 211 19.18 -5.66 -4.81
N ALA A 212 19.49 -4.47 -4.32
CA ALA A 212 19.26 -3.16 -4.92
C ALA A 212 17.82 -2.90 -5.42
N SER A 213 16.80 -3.47 -4.77
CA SER A 213 15.39 -3.18 -5.12
C SER A 213 15.04 -1.69 -5.06
N ALA A 214 15.72 -0.91 -4.20
CA ALA A 214 15.57 0.55 -4.15
C ALA A 214 16.06 1.20 -5.46
N ALA A 215 17.21 0.78 -5.98
CA ALA A 215 17.73 1.25 -7.27
C ALA A 215 16.74 0.99 -8.41
N ILE A 216 16.16 -0.22 -8.47
CA ILE A 216 15.16 -0.57 -9.49
C ILE A 216 13.91 0.31 -9.38
N ALA A 217 13.43 0.59 -8.15
CA ALA A 217 12.31 1.50 -7.93
C ALA A 217 12.65 2.95 -8.31
N CYS A 218 13.88 3.40 -8.08
CA CYS A 218 14.35 4.72 -8.51
C CYS A 218 14.39 4.82 -10.04
N LEU A 219 14.96 3.84 -10.73
CA LEU A 219 14.97 3.78 -12.20
C LEU A 219 13.54 3.79 -12.76
N ASN A 220 12.65 2.93 -12.26
CA ASN A 220 11.25 2.86 -12.71
C ASN A 220 10.49 4.19 -12.52
N LEU A 221 10.93 5.02 -11.57
CA LEU A 221 10.35 6.33 -11.27
C LEU A 221 11.20 7.52 -11.77
N ARG A 222 12.29 7.31 -12.52
CA ARG A 222 13.21 8.38 -12.96
C ARG A 222 13.73 9.23 -11.78
N ARG A 223 14.18 8.57 -10.72
CA ARG A 223 14.96 9.13 -9.60
C ARG A 223 16.41 8.67 -9.73
N ASP A 224 17.34 9.50 -9.28
CA ASP A 224 18.74 9.09 -9.13
C ASP A 224 18.91 8.20 -7.89
N PHE A 225 19.94 7.36 -7.89
CA PHE A 225 20.19 6.40 -6.82
C PHE A 225 21.67 6.32 -6.45
N ILE A 226 21.94 6.36 -5.15
CA ILE A 226 23.21 6.03 -4.54
C ILE A 226 22.96 4.84 -3.61
N GLY A 227 23.72 3.76 -3.80
CA GLY A 227 23.59 2.54 -3.01
C GLY A 227 24.93 2.09 -2.47
N TYR A 228 24.92 1.59 -1.23
CA TYR A 228 26.05 0.86 -0.67
C TYR A 228 25.62 -0.58 -0.39
N GLU A 229 26.52 -1.50 -0.70
CA GLU A 229 26.48 -2.90 -0.30
C GLU A 229 27.91 -3.32 0.07
N ILE A 230 28.06 -4.10 1.14
CA ILE A 230 29.35 -4.55 1.66
C ILE A 230 29.71 -5.95 1.17
N ASP A 231 28.69 -6.77 0.90
CA ASP A 231 28.86 -8.09 0.32
C ASP A 231 29.14 -8.00 -1.19
N LYS A 232 30.27 -8.58 -1.61
CA LYS A 232 30.70 -8.51 -3.01
C LYS A 232 29.77 -9.26 -3.97
N GLU A 233 29.23 -10.42 -3.56
CA GLU A 233 28.35 -11.23 -4.41
C GLU A 233 27.01 -10.52 -4.62
N TYR A 234 26.40 -10.01 -3.55
CA TYR A 234 25.17 -9.22 -3.67
C TYR A 234 25.39 -7.89 -4.41
N TYR A 235 26.56 -7.26 -4.29
CA TYR A 235 26.93 -6.08 -5.08
C TYR A 235 27.02 -6.40 -6.58
N GLU A 236 27.70 -7.47 -6.98
CA GLU A 236 27.87 -7.85 -8.39
C GLU A 236 26.53 -8.22 -9.04
N ILE A 237 25.74 -9.11 -8.43
CA ILE A 237 24.41 -9.51 -8.94
C ILE A 237 23.45 -8.31 -9.01
N SER A 238 23.54 -7.39 -8.05
CA SER A 238 22.72 -6.17 -8.05
C SER A 238 23.09 -5.19 -9.15
N ASN A 239 24.37 -5.06 -9.50
CA ASN A 239 24.81 -4.26 -10.63
C ASN A 239 24.33 -4.85 -11.96
N GLU A 240 24.35 -6.18 -12.12
CA GLU A 240 23.71 -6.83 -13.28
C GLU A 240 22.21 -6.54 -13.36
N ARG A 241 21.50 -6.64 -12.22
CA ARG A 241 20.06 -6.35 -12.12
C ARG A 241 19.73 -4.92 -12.53
N ILE A 242 20.52 -3.94 -12.05
CA ILE A 242 20.42 -2.51 -12.39
C ILE A 242 20.65 -2.30 -13.90
N ASN A 243 21.74 -2.85 -14.44
CA ASN A 243 22.11 -2.68 -15.84
C ASN A 243 21.11 -3.35 -16.80
N LYS A 244 20.56 -4.51 -16.41
CA LYS A 244 19.47 -5.19 -17.14
C LYS A 244 18.20 -4.34 -17.18
N ASN A 245 17.78 -3.74 -16.06
CA ASN A 245 16.61 -2.84 -16.03
C ASN A 245 16.84 -1.58 -16.89
N ARG A 246 17.99 -0.89 -16.74
CA ARG A 246 18.36 0.28 -17.57
C ARG A 246 18.23 -0.02 -19.06
N ARG A 247 18.81 -1.15 -19.51
CA ARG A 247 18.73 -1.58 -20.92
C ARG A 247 17.28 -1.77 -21.38
N ILE A 248 16.41 -2.36 -20.56
CA ILE A 248 14.99 -2.56 -20.89
C ILE A 248 14.29 -1.19 -21.08
N GLN A 249 14.47 -0.24 -20.17
CA GLN A 249 13.87 1.09 -20.29
C GLN A 249 14.29 1.81 -21.57
N THR A 250 15.58 1.77 -21.93
CA THR A 250 16.08 2.39 -23.18
C THR A 250 15.43 1.78 -24.43
N HIS A 251 15.07 0.49 -24.41
CA HIS A 251 14.38 -0.15 -25.54
C HIS A 251 12.88 0.19 -25.59
N SER A 252 12.20 0.32 -24.44
CA SER A 252 10.80 0.77 -24.40
C SER A 252 10.65 2.19 -24.95
N LEU A 253 11.46 3.14 -24.47
CA LEU A 253 11.44 4.54 -24.92
C LEU A 253 11.71 4.68 -26.42
N LYS A 254 12.61 3.85 -26.98
CA LYS A 254 12.86 3.81 -28.43
C LYS A 254 11.68 3.23 -29.23
N LYS A 255 10.91 2.28 -28.67
CA LYS A 255 9.70 1.77 -29.33
C LYS A 255 8.58 2.79 -29.32
N GLU A 256 8.34 3.45 -28.19
CA GLU A 256 7.31 4.49 -28.06
C GLU A 256 7.55 5.64 -29.05
N ASN A 257 8.79 6.16 -29.13
CA ASN A 257 9.14 7.21 -30.09
C ASN A 257 9.03 6.77 -31.56
N ASN A 258 9.31 5.51 -31.88
CA ASN A 258 9.17 4.95 -33.23
C ASN A 258 7.73 4.53 -33.58
N GLN A 259 6.75 4.73 -32.69
CA GLN A 259 5.33 4.39 -32.91
C GLN A 259 4.43 5.64 -32.94
N ILE A 260 5.04 6.82 -32.88
CA ILE A 260 4.41 8.16 -32.97
C ILE A 260 4.90 8.90 -34.25
N MET A 261 5.76 8.25 -35.03
CA MET A 261 6.30 8.66 -36.34
C MET A 261 5.72 7.77 -37.45
#